data_AF-A0A6B3CXI2-F1
#
_entry.id   AF-A0A6B3CXI2-F1
#
_cell.length_a   1.000
_cell.length_b   1.000
_cell.length_c   1.000
_cell.angle_alpha   90.00
_cell.angle_beta   90.00
_cell.angle_gamma   90.00
#
_symmetry.space_group_name_H-M   'P 1'
#
loop_
_entity.id
_entity.type
_entity.pdbx_description
1 polymer ?
#
loop_
_entity_poly.entity_id
_entity_poly.type
_entity_poly.pdbx_seq_one_letter_code
_entity_poly.pdbx_strand_id
1 'polypeptide(L)'
;AVAAAQINHPNVVALHDSGVHEDVHFLVMEHIEGTSLDEHLHRQGPLPLARALAIAEEICAALVAAHAVNVVHYDIKPSNVMLTAGGSIKVV
;
A
#
# COMPACT_ATOMS: atom_id res chain seq x y z
N ALA A 1 -13.88 5.91 -7.73
CA ALA A 1 -12.72 5.09 -7.30
C ALA A 1 -12.28 4.11 -8.41
N VAL A 2 -12.10 4.57 -9.66
CA VAL A 2 -11.82 3.67 -10.82
C VAL A 2 -10.35 3.74 -11.30
N ALA A 3 -9.53 4.61 -10.70
CA ALA A 3 -8.17 4.86 -11.20
C ALA A 3 -7.14 3.83 -10.66
N ALA A 4 -7.27 3.40 -9.41
CA ALA A 4 -6.32 2.47 -8.78
C ALA A 4 -6.35 1.04 -9.34
N ALA A 5 -7.49 0.59 -9.89
CA ALA A 5 -7.64 -0.74 -10.50
C ALA A 5 -6.69 -1.00 -11.69
N GLN A 6 -6.11 0.05 -12.27
CA GLN A 6 -5.23 -0.05 -13.43
C GLN A 6 -3.76 -0.27 -13.05
N ILE A 7 -3.41 -0.19 -11.76
CA ILE A 7 -2.03 -0.30 -11.28
C ILE A 7 -1.74 -1.77 -11.00
N ASN A 8 -0.92 -2.40 -11.84
CA ASN A 8 -0.42 -3.75 -11.61
C ASN A 8 1.07 -3.68 -11.24
N HIS A 9 1.36 -3.74 -9.94
CA HIS A 9 2.72 -3.63 -9.41
C HIS A 9 2.89 -4.42 -8.10
N PRO A 10 4.00 -5.14 -7.86
CA PRO A 10 4.17 -5.96 -6.65
C PRO A 10 4.05 -5.17 -5.35
N ASN A 11 4.46 -3.90 -5.33
CA ASN A 11 4.38 -3.02 -4.16
C ASN A 11 3.08 -2.18 -4.08
N VAL A 12 2.07 -2.48 -4.88
CA VAL A 12 0.74 -1.85 -4.79
C VAL A 12 -0.28 -2.94 -4.47
N VAL A 13 -1.25 -2.64 -3.60
CA VAL A 13 -2.36 -3.55 -3.33
C VAL A 13 -3.24 -3.68 -4.58
N ALA A 14 -3.58 -4.91 -4.97
CA ALA A 14 -4.50 -5.10 -6.09
C ALA A 14 -5.93 -4.78 -5.66
N LEU A 15 -6.63 -3.93 -6.42
CA LEU A 15 -8.07 -3.73 -6.30
C LEU A 15 -8.77 -4.74 -7.22
N HIS A 16 -9.51 -5.68 -6.65
CA HIS A 16 -10.23 -6.71 -7.39
C HIS A 16 -11.62 -6.24 -7.85
N ASP A 17 -12.36 -5.54 -6.99
CA ASP A 17 -13.71 -5.05 -7.28
C ASP A 17 -14.11 -3.85 -6.41
N SER A 18 -15.18 -3.17 -6.77
CA SER A 18 -15.77 -2.09 -5.98
C SER A 18 -17.28 -2.06 -6.19
N GLY A 19 -18.04 -1.68 -5.17
CA GLY A 19 -19.50 -1.67 -5.29
C GLY A 19 -20.19 -0.79 -4.27
N VAL A 20 -21.52 -0.86 -4.30
CA VAL A 20 -22.42 -0.20 -3.35
C VAL A 20 -23.44 -1.23 -2.88
N HIS A 21 -23.61 -1.35 -1.57
CA HIS A 21 -24.66 -2.16 -0.97
C HIS A 21 -25.34 -1.32 0.11
N GLU A 22 -26.67 -1.13 0.00
CA GLU A 22 -27.45 -0.33 0.95
C GLU A 22 -26.83 1.07 1.20
N ASP A 23 -26.46 1.77 0.13
CA ASP A 23 -25.76 3.08 0.14
C ASP A 23 -24.36 3.09 0.78
N VAL A 24 -23.81 1.93 1.13
CA VAL A 24 -22.43 1.78 1.62
C VAL A 24 -21.49 1.39 0.47
N HIS A 25 -20.50 2.24 0.22
CA HIS A 25 -19.43 1.95 -0.74
C HIS A 25 -18.43 0.95 -0.15
N PHE A 26 -18.05 -0.06 -0.92
CA PHE A 26 -17.00 -1.01 -0.53
C PHE A 26 -15.98 -1.24 -1.65
N LEU A 27 -14.78 -1.65 -1.25
CA LEU A 27 -13.69 -2.05 -2.12
C LEU A 27 -13.28 -3.48 -1.75
N VAL A 28 -13.11 -4.33 -2.74
CA VAL A 28 -12.56 -5.68 -2.59
C VAL A 28 -11.12 -5.62 -3.06
N MET A 29 -10.17 -5.81 -2.14
CA MET A 29 -8.74 -5.71 -2.41
C MET A 29 -8.03 -7.02 -2.09
N GLU A 30 -6.79 -7.15 -2.57
CA GLU A 30 -5.85 -8.19 -2.17
C GLU A 30 -5.74 -8.25 -0.64
N HIS A 31 -5.83 -9.47 -0.10
CA HIS A 31 -5.60 -9.68 1.33
C HIS A 31 -4.10 -9.80 1.59
N ILE A 32 -3.55 -8.84 2.32
CA ILE A 32 -2.13 -8.80 2.66
C ILE A 32 -1.92 -9.41 4.05
N GLU A 33 -1.28 -10.58 4.10
CA GLU A 33 -0.83 -11.16 5.36
C GLU A 33 0.36 -10.37 5.90
N GLY A 34 0.13 -9.64 6.99
CA GLY A 34 1.11 -8.70 7.51
C GLY A 34 0.54 -7.70 8.52
N THR A 35 1.27 -6.63 8.75
CA THR A 35 0.89 -5.53 9.65
C THR A 35 1.22 -4.20 8.98
N SER A 36 0.53 -3.12 9.35
CA SER A 36 0.89 -1.80 8.85
C SER A 36 2.26 -1.35 9.38
N LEU A 37 2.96 -0.51 8.62
CA LEU A 37 4.20 0.10 9.09
C LEU A 37 3.96 0.96 10.32
N ASP A 38 2.79 1.61 10.42
CA ASP A 38 2.39 2.35 11.62
C ASP A 38 2.33 1.45 12.86
N GLU A 39 1.65 0.31 12.78
CA GLU A 39 1.56 -0.64 13.89
C GLU A 39 2.93 -1.23 14.25
N HIS A 40 3.76 -1.52 13.25
CA HIS A 40 5.13 -1.96 13.47
C HIS A 40 5.95 -0.92 14.24
N LEU A 41 5.91 0.34 13.82
CA LEU A 41 6.63 1.44 14.46
C LEU A 41 6.15 1.67 15.90
N HIS A 42 4.84 1.57 16.14
CA HIS A 42 4.29 1.67 17.50
C HIS A 42 4.75 0.52 18.40
N ARG A 43 4.85 -0.71 17.88
CA ARG A 43 5.20 -1.89 18.67
C ARG A 43 6.70 -2.09 18.86
N GLN A 44 7.51 -1.79 17.85
CA GLN A 44 8.94 -2.10 17.81
C GLN A 44 9.83 -0.86 17.87
N GLY A 45 9.25 0.34 17.74
CA GLY A 45 9.99 1.59 17.66
C GLY A 45 10.56 1.84 16.26
N PRO A 46 11.50 2.79 16.15
CA PRO A 46 12.08 3.20 14.87
C PRO A 46 12.81 2.07 14.15
N LEU A 47 12.73 2.09 12.82
CA LEU A 47 13.47 1.17 11.96
C LEU A 47 14.97 1.51 11.91
N PRO A 48 15.86 0.52 11.79
CA PRO A 48 17.23 0.74 11.36
C PRO A 48 17.27 1.46 10.01
N LEU A 49 18.22 2.40 9.84
CA LEU A 49 18.31 3.24 8.63
C LEU A 49 18.28 2.43 7.33
N ALA A 50 19.05 1.34 7.25
CA ALA A 50 19.09 0.49 6.06
C ALA A 50 17.71 -0.09 5.70
N ARG A 51 16.90 -0.46 6.71
CA ARG A 51 15.55 -0.99 6.48
C ARG A 51 14.58 0.13 6.09
N ALA A 52 14.70 1.31 6.71
CA ALA A 52 13.90 2.47 6.33
C ALA A 52 14.14 2.87 4.86
N LEU A 53 15.40 2.86 4.40
CA LEU A 53 15.76 3.14 3.01
C LEU A 53 15.18 2.09 2.05
N ALA A 54 15.29 0.80 2.37
CA ALA A 54 14.71 -0.26 1.54
C ALA A 54 13.18 -0.13 1.40
N ILE A 55 12.48 0.17 2.50
CA ILE A 55 11.03 0.42 2.46
C ILE A 55 10.71 1.68 1.63
N ALA A 56 11.48 2.75 1.78
CA ALA A 56 11.28 3.98 1.01
C ALA A 56 11.47 3.74 -0.49
N GLU A 57 12.44 2.92 -0.89
CA GLU A 57 12.66 2.52 -2.28
C GLU A 57 11.46 1.74 -2.85
N GLU A 58 10.92 0.77 -2.11
CA GLU A 58 9.72 0.03 -2.53
C GLU A 58 8.47 0.93 -2.61
N ILE A 59 8.30 1.90 -1.70
CA ILE A 59 7.23 2.89 -1.76
C ILE A 59 7.39 3.77 -3.01
N CYS A 60 8.61 4.22 -3.31
CA CYS A 60 8.88 4.99 -4.52
C CYS A 60 8.56 4.18 -5.79
N ALA A 61 8.90 2.89 -5.83
CA ALA A 61 8.54 2.02 -6.95
C ALA A 61 7.02 1.91 -7.15
N ALA A 62 6.27 1.74 -6.06
CA ALA A 62 4.81 1.75 -6.07
C ALA A 62 4.22 3.07 -6.61
N LEU A 63 4.76 4.21 -6.16
CA LEU A 63 4.34 5.53 -6.62
C LEU A 63 4.68 5.79 -8.08
N VAL A 64 5.84 5.34 -8.55
CA VAL A 64 6.21 5.42 -9.98
C VAL A 64 5.20 4.65 -10.83
N ALA A 65 4.80 3.44 -10.40
CA ALA A 65 3.79 2.66 -11.10
C ALA A 65 2.41 3.36 -11.11
N ALA A 66 2.00 3.96 -9.99
CA ALA A 66 0.76 4.73 -9.92
C ALA A 66 0.79 5.96 -10.85
N HIS A 67 1.87 6.74 -10.81
CA HIS A 67 2.03 7.93 -11.63
C HIS A 67 2.08 7.61 -13.14
N ALA A 68 2.62 6.44 -13.52
CA ALA A 68 2.64 6.01 -14.92
C ALA A 68 1.24 5.86 -15.55
N VAL A 69 0.21 5.66 -14.71
CA VAL A 69 -1.21 5.62 -15.13
C VAL A 69 -1.98 6.85 -14.67
N ASN A 70 -1.29 7.96 -14.39
CA ASN A 70 -1.84 9.24 -13.95
C ASN A 70 -2.65 9.17 -12.63
N VAL A 71 -2.30 8.24 -11.75
CA VAL A 71 -2.89 8.12 -10.41
C VAL A 71 -1.95 8.73 -9.40
N VAL A 72 -2.46 9.69 -8.62
CA VAL A 72 -1.77 10.25 -7.46
C VAL A 72 -2.43 9.71 -6.19
N HIS A 73 -1.64 9.16 -5.28
CA HIS A 73 -2.17 8.54 -4.05
C HIS A 73 -2.74 9.55 -3.04
N TYR A 74 -2.13 10.74 -2.94
CA TYR A 74 -2.50 11.85 -2.03
C TYR A 74 -2.42 11.60 -0.52
N ASP A 75 -2.26 10.37 -0.06
CA ASP A 75 -2.32 10.02 1.38
C ASP A 75 -1.22 9.02 1.77
N ILE A 76 0.00 9.26 1.31
CA ILE A 76 1.13 8.40 1.71
C ILE A 76 1.51 8.68 3.16
N LYS A 77 1.38 7.65 4.00
CA LYS A 77 1.72 7.65 5.43
C LYS A 77 1.94 6.20 5.92
N PRO A 78 2.54 5.99 7.10
CA PRO A 78 2.85 4.64 7.60
C PRO A 78 1.65 3.69 7.69
N SER A 79 0.43 4.18 7.97
CA SER A 79 -0.75 3.32 8.06
C SER A 79 -1.26 2.83 6.69
N ASN A 80 -0.82 3.44 5.59
CA ASN A 80 -1.14 3.03 4.22
C ASN A 80 0.01 2.22 3.57
N VAL A 81 0.94 1.72 4.39
CA VAL A 81 2.04 0.85 3.95
C VAL A 81 1.97 -0.43 4.75
N MET A 82 1.68 -1.54 4.09
CA MET A 82 1.63 -2.87 4.70
C MET A 82 2.99 -3.55 4.60
N LEU A 83 3.50 -4.06 5.72
CA LEU A 83 4.66 -4.95 5.77
C LEU A 83 4.17 -6.39 5.61
N THR A 84 4.60 -7.05 4.54
CA THR A 84 4.24 -8.45 4.26
C THR A 84 5.08 -9.43 5.08
N ALA A 85 4.58 -10.64 5.29
CA ALA A 85 5.36 -11.72 5.91
C ALA A 85 6.67 -12.05 5.16
N GLY A 86 6.73 -11.79 3.85
CA GLY A 86 7.92 -11.97 3.01
C GLY A 86 8.97 -10.87 3.13
N GLY A 87 8.74 -9.83 3.94
CA GLY A 87 9.68 -8.73 4.15
C GLY A 87 9.66 -7.63 3.09
N SER A 88 8.77 -7.72 2.09
CA SER A 88 8.44 -6.61 1.19
C SER A 88 7.27 -5.77 1.72
N ILE A 89 7.02 -4.62 1.07
CA ILE A 89 5.86 -3.78 1.37
C ILE A 89 4.82 -3.75 0.25
N LYS A 90 3.60 -3.38 0.61
CA LYS A 90 2.54 -2.96 -0.32
C LYS A 90 1.94 -1.64 0.13
N VAL A 91 1.80 -0.70 -0.81
CA VAL A 91 1.07 0.55 -0.63
C VAL A 91 -0.42 0.28 -0.85
N VAL A 92 -1.25 0.80 0.05
CA VAL A 92 -2.71 0.62 0.09
C VAL A 92 -3.44 1.91 -0.25
#